data_AF-A0A6N8EQJ4-F1
#
_entry.id   AF-A0A6N8EQJ4-F1
#
_cell.length_a   1.000
_cell.length_b   1.000
_cell.length_c   1.000
_cell.angle_alpha   90.00
_cell.angle_beta   90.00
_cell.angle_gamma   90.00
#
_symmetry.space_group_name_H-M   'P 1'
#
loop_
_entity.id
_entity.type
_entity.pdbx_description
1 polymer ?
#
loop_
_entity_poly.entity_id
_entity_poly.type
_entity_poly.pdbx_seq_one_letter_code
_entity_poly.pdbx_strand_id
1 'polypeptide(L)'
;MDEIQQLIEINDRKSAFQYLENANKRAMHQIACRLVYKGVEDNAFIAQITSCPVAEIEELRTSLTFEEAMVELGLSEKILRRYIRRGLIMHDDKIPRYAVGLMKDPVYGFLMQWEYQQHKLENQTREERLENIRERIAEFEEDYGGRFEELFGHLSYKDIDFLDDSTDTDVMIWKELIEELRELERRKGEINR
;
A
#
# COMPACT_ATOMS: atom_id res chain seq x y z
N MET A 1 -20.02 3.30 -10.10
CA MET A 1 -21.29 3.41 -9.36
C MET A 1 -20.96 3.13 -7.91
N ASP A 2 -21.24 4.09 -7.02
CA ASP A 2 -20.98 3.98 -5.59
C ASP A 2 -21.84 2.86 -4.97
N GLU A 3 -21.31 2.06 -4.06
CA GLU A 3 -22.04 0.95 -3.40
C GLU A 3 -23.27 1.48 -2.65
N ILE A 4 -23.17 2.72 -2.16
CA ILE A 4 -24.27 3.46 -1.53
C ILE A 4 -25.40 3.73 -2.55
N GLN A 5 -25.06 4.08 -3.79
CA GLN A 5 -26.04 4.32 -4.85
C GLN A 5 -26.79 3.04 -5.22
N GLN A 6 -26.09 1.90 -5.28
CA GLN A 6 -26.70 0.59 -5.58
C GLN A 6 -27.67 0.14 -4.49
N LEU A 7 -27.36 0.41 -3.21
CA LEU A 7 -28.26 0.14 -2.08
C LEU A 7 -29.51 1.03 -2.10
N ILE A 8 -29.36 2.30 -2.48
CA ILE A 8 -30.48 3.25 -2.62
C ILE A 8 -31.43 2.86 -3.77
N GLU A 9 -30.92 2.19 -4.81
CA GLU A 9 -31.70 1.75 -5.97
C GLU A 9 -32.41 0.39 -5.78
N ILE A 10 -32.24 -0.28 -4.63
CA ILE A 10 -32.95 -1.53 -4.31
C ILE A 10 -34.42 -1.22 -4.02
N ASN A 11 -35.21 -1.13 -5.09
CA ASN A 11 -36.64 -0.84 -5.01
C ASN A 11 -37.51 -2.09 -5.12
N ASP A 12 -36.91 -3.24 -5.45
CA ASP A 12 -37.61 -4.51 -5.57
C ASP A 12 -36.74 -5.73 -5.19
N ARG A 13 -37.41 -6.87 -5.02
CA ARG A 13 -36.79 -8.14 -4.64
C ARG A 13 -35.77 -8.65 -5.66
N LYS A 14 -35.98 -8.41 -6.96
CA LYS A 14 -35.06 -8.87 -8.01
C LYS A 14 -33.74 -8.11 -7.94
N SER A 15 -33.83 -6.81 -7.74
CA SER A 15 -32.70 -5.89 -7.56
C SER A 15 -31.91 -6.23 -6.30
N ALA A 16 -32.61 -6.58 -5.20
CA ALA A 16 -31.97 -7.06 -3.97
C ALA A 16 -31.19 -8.36 -4.17
N PHE A 17 -31.76 -9.34 -4.89
CA PHE A 17 -31.06 -10.60 -5.19
C PHE A 17 -29.84 -10.38 -6.08
N GLN A 18 -29.95 -9.53 -7.10
CA GLN A 18 -28.83 -9.21 -7.99
C GLN A 18 -27.68 -8.56 -7.21
N TYR A 19 -27.99 -7.66 -6.28
CA TYR A 19 -27.01 -7.04 -5.39
C TYR A 19 -26.27 -8.09 -4.55
N LEU A 20 -27.02 -8.98 -3.89
CA LEU A 20 -26.42 -10.05 -3.07
C LEU A 20 -25.55 -11.01 -3.89
N GLU A 21 -25.99 -11.37 -5.09
CA GLU A 21 -25.21 -12.22 -5.99
C GLU A 21 -23.89 -11.55 -6.38
N ASN A 22 -23.94 -10.26 -6.72
CA ASN A 22 -22.75 -9.48 -7.08
C ASN A 22 -21.80 -9.29 -5.88
N ALA A 23 -22.34 -9.02 -4.68
CA ALA A 23 -21.55 -8.93 -3.47
C ALA A 23 -20.83 -10.25 -3.15
N ASN A 24 -21.53 -11.38 -3.33
CA ASN A 24 -20.92 -12.70 -3.16
C ASN A 24 -19.80 -12.95 -4.18
N LYS A 25 -20.03 -12.63 -5.47
CA LYS A 25 -18.98 -12.75 -6.51
C LYS A 25 -17.74 -11.92 -6.18
N ARG A 26 -17.92 -10.67 -5.72
CA ARG A 26 -16.79 -9.82 -5.28
C ARG A 26 -16.03 -10.44 -4.11
N ALA A 27 -16.74 -10.95 -3.11
CA ALA A 27 -16.11 -11.61 -1.97
C ALA A 27 -15.30 -12.84 -2.39
N MET A 28 -15.84 -13.66 -3.29
CA MET A 28 -15.15 -14.83 -3.83
C MET A 28 -13.92 -14.48 -4.66
N HIS A 29 -14.01 -13.45 -5.50
CA HIS A 29 -12.87 -12.92 -6.25
C HIS A 29 -11.75 -12.46 -5.30
N GLN A 30 -12.10 -11.76 -4.21
CA GLN A 30 -11.12 -11.35 -3.20
C GLN A 30 -10.45 -12.53 -2.51
N ILE A 31 -11.20 -13.59 -2.20
CA ILE A 31 -10.62 -14.83 -1.66
C ILE A 31 -9.65 -15.46 -2.68
N ALA A 32 -9.99 -15.47 -3.98
CA ALA A 32 -9.12 -15.99 -5.02
C ALA A 32 -7.79 -15.21 -5.10
N CYS A 33 -7.84 -13.87 -5.08
CA CYS A 33 -6.64 -13.01 -5.03
C CYS A 33 -5.73 -13.37 -3.85
N ARG A 34 -6.30 -13.63 -2.67
CA ARG A 34 -5.54 -14.00 -1.46
C ARG A 34 -4.86 -15.35 -1.59
N LEU A 35 -5.55 -16.34 -2.13
CA LEU A 35 -4.99 -17.69 -2.31
C LEU A 35 -3.81 -17.65 -3.30
N VAL A 36 -3.95 -16.91 -4.39
CA VAL A 36 -2.85 -16.67 -5.34
C VAL A 36 -1.70 -15.95 -4.65
N TYR A 37 -1.97 -14.89 -3.89
CA TYR A 37 -0.96 -14.16 -3.11
C TYR A 37 -0.21 -15.06 -2.12
N LYS A 38 -0.91 -15.97 -1.43
CA LYS A 38 -0.31 -16.94 -0.49
C LYS A 38 0.38 -18.11 -1.19
N GLY A 39 0.49 -18.10 -2.52
CA GLY A 39 1.26 -19.08 -3.29
C GLY A 39 0.55 -20.40 -3.56
N VAL A 40 -0.79 -20.46 -3.46
CA VAL A 40 -1.54 -21.65 -3.87
C VAL A 40 -1.47 -21.77 -5.39
N GLU A 41 -0.86 -22.84 -5.92
CA GLU A 41 -0.64 -23.02 -7.37
C GLU A 41 -1.81 -23.69 -8.11
N ASP A 42 -2.60 -24.52 -7.42
CA ASP A 42 -3.68 -25.29 -8.02
C ASP A 42 -4.91 -24.41 -8.34
N ASN A 43 -5.01 -23.99 -9.60
CA ASN A 43 -6.14 -23.17 -10.07
C ASN A 43 -7.48 -23.92 -10.02
N ALA A 44 -7.49 -25.25 -10.18
CA ALA A 44 -8.72 -26.03 -10.10
C ALA A 44 -9.25 -26.07 -8.67
N PHE A 45 -8.34 -26.21 -7.70
CA PHE A 45 -8.67 -26.10 -6.27
C PHE A 45 -9.21 -24.70 -5.92
N ILE A 46 -8.55 -23.62 -6.36
CA ILE A 46 -9.02 -22.25 -6.11
C ILE A 46 -10.43 -22.06 -6.72
N ALA A 47 -10.64 -22.50 -7.96
CA ALA A 47 -11.92 -22.42 -8.65
C ALA A 47 -13.03 -23.16 -7.89
N GLN A 48 -12.70 -24.33 -7.32
CA GLN A 48 -13.64 -25.12 -6.54
C GLN A 48 -14.10 -24.39 -5.27
N ILE A 49 -13.18 -23.73 -4.56
CA ILE A 49 -13.51 -23.11 -3.27
C ILE A 49 -14.10 -21.71 -3.40
N THR A 50 -13.74 -20.96 -4.45
CA THR A 50 -14.27 -19.61 -4.67
C THR A 50 -15.44 -19.58 -5.65
N SER A 51 -15.68 -20.67 -6.39
CA SER A 51 -16.60 -20.66 -7.54
C SER A 51 -16.21 -19.65 -8.64
N CYS A 52 -14.99 -19.11 -8.62
CA CYS A 52 -14.45 -18.33 -9.73
C CYS A 52 -14.10 -19.28 -10.89
N PRO A 53 -14.30 -18.87 -12.16
CA PRO A 53 -13.80 -19.62 -13.30
C PRO A 53 -12.28 -19.78 -13.26
N VAL A 54 -11.76 -20.92 -13.72
CA VAL A 54 -10.31 -21.17 -13.82
C VAL A 54 -9.62 -20.09 -14.65
N ALA A 55 -10.24 -19.64 -15.75
CA ALA A 55 -9.70 -18.57 -16.60
C ALA A 55 -9.53 -17.23 -15.83
N GLU A 56 -10.42 -16.92 -14.90
CA GLU A 56 -10.31 -15.72 -14.06
C GLU A 56 -9.13 -15.84 -13.09
N ILE A 57 -8.89 -17.03 -12.55
CA ILE A 57 -7.76 -17.30 -11.65
C ILE A 57 -6.43 -17.26 -12.42
N GLU A 58 -6.39 -17.77 -13.65
CA GLU A 58 -5.24 -17.65 -14.55
C GLU A 58 -4.93 -16.18 -14.86
N GLU A 59 -5.97 -15.38 -15.12
CA GLU A 59 -5.81 -13.94 -15.33
C GLU A 59 -5.21 -13.25 -14.09
N LEU A 60 -5.63 -13.60 -12.87
CA LEU A 60 -5.07 -13.03 -11.63
C LEU A 60 -3.54 -13.19 -11.50
N ARG A 61 -2.95 -14.20 -12.14
CA ARG A 61 -1.49 -14.46 -12.16
C ARG A 61 -0.74 -13.63 -13.20
N THR A 62 -1.46 -13.01 -14.13
CA THR A 62 -0.86 -12.08 -15.09
C THR A 62 -0.48 -10.77 -14.40
N SER A 63 0.30 -9.94 -15.09
CA SER A 63 0.78 -8.67 -14.55
C SER A 63 0.43 -7.51 -15.46
N LEU A 64 0.22 -6.36 -14.84
CA LEU A 64 -0.09 -5.08 -15.44
C LEU A 64 1.14 -4.20 -15.49
N THR A 65 1.25 -3.37 -16.51
CA THR A 65 2.16 -2.23 -16.51
C THR A 65 1.77 -1.22 -15.42
N PHE A 66 2.70 -0.33 -15.10
CA PHE A 66 2.47 0.73 -14.12
C PHE A 66 1.28 1.61 -14.51
N GLU A 67 1.18 1.99 -15.79
CA GLU A 67 0.11 2.82 -16.34
C GLU A 67 -1.25 2.10 -16.28
N GLU A 68 -1.30 0.81 -16.61
CA GLU A 68 -2.53 0.03 -16.52
C GLU A 68 -3.02 -0.09 -15.07
N ALA A 69 -2.11 -0.30 -14.12
CA ALA A 69 -2.46 -0.36 -12.70
C ALA A 69 -2.95 1.00 -12.17
N MET A 70 -2.38 2.12 -12.61
CA MET A 70 -2.88 3.46 -12.28
C MET A 70 -4.33 3.64 -12.72
N VAL A 71 -4.62 3.27 -13.97
CA VAL A 71 -5.97 3.37 -14.54
C VAL A 71 -6.94 2.46 -13.78
N GLU A 72 -6.52 1.22 -13.48
CA GLU A 72 -7.39 0.24 -12.83
C GLU A 72 -7.70 0.58 -11.36
N LEU A 73 -6.75 1.20 -10.65
CA LEU A 73 -6.93 1.64 -9.26
C LEU A 73 -7.49 3.07 -9.15
N GLY A 74 -7.53 3.83 -10.25
CA GLY A 74 -7.93 5.24 -10.23
C GLY A 74 -6.97 6.12 -9.43
N LEU A 75 -5.66 5.82 -9.48
CA LEU A 75 -4.63 6.48 -8.69
C LEU A 75 -3.73 7.37 -9.56
N SER A 76 -3.22 8.44 -8.96
CA SER A 76 -2.10 9.18 -9.55
C SER A 76 -0.80 8.39 -9.47
N GLU A 77 0.15 8.71 -10.34
CA GLU A 77 1.49 8.11 -10.32
C GLU A 77 2.14 8.25 -8.95
N LYS A 78 2.04 9.44 -8.34
CA LYS A 78 2.57 9.73 -7.01
C LYS A 78 2.02 8.77 -5.95
N ILE A 79 0.71 8.50 -5.97
CA ILE A 79 0.07 7.60 -4.99
C ILE A 79 0.47 6.15 -5.26
N LEU A 80 0.51 5.71 -6.53
CA LEU A 80 0.91 4.34 -6.85
C LEU A 80 2.37 4.05 -6.46
N ARG A 81 3.30 4.99 -6.74
CA ARG A 81 4.70 4.89 -6.27
C ARG A 81 4.78 4.78 -4.75
N ARG A 82 3.96 5.53 -4.02
CA ARG A 82 3.88 5.45 -2.56
C ARG A 82 3.40 4.07 -2.10
N TYR A 83 2.45 3.44 -2.77
CA TYR A 83 2.02 2.07 -2.43
C TYR A 83 3.08 1.02 -2.72
N ILE A 84 3.80 1.12 -3.84
CA ILE A 84 4.94 0.23 -4.16
C ILE A 84 5.98 0.30 -3.04
N ARG A 85 6.40 1.51 -2.65
CA ARG A 85 7.35 1.72 -1.55
C ARG A 85 6.85 1.17 -0.19
N ARG A 86 5.53 1.09 -0.01
CA ARG A 86 4.90 0.57 1.21
C ARG A 86 4.65 -0.94 1.19
N GLY A 87 4.93 -1.62 0.08
CA GLY A 87 4.81 -3.09 -0.01
C GLY A 87 3.78 -3.59 -1.01
N LEU A 88 3.30 -2.74 -1.94
CA LEU A 88 2.62 -3.26 -3.13
C LEU A 88 3.62 -4.05 -3.98
N ILE A 89 3.27 -5.30 -4.26
CA ILE A 89 4.14 -6.27 -4.92
C ILE A 89 4.36 -5.88 -6.38
N MET A 90 5.61 -6.03 -6.82
CA MET A 90 6.01 -5.90 -8.21
C MET A 90 6.87 -7.09 -8.64
N HIS A 91 6.69 -7.54 -9.88
CA HIS A 91 7.52 -8.53 -10.56
C HIS A 91 7.96 -7.95 -11.89
N ASP A 92 9.27 -7.88 -12.14
CA ASP A 92 9.85 -7.34 -13.40
C ASP A 92 9.23 -6.00 -13.85
N ASP A 93 9.21 -5.02 -12.94
CA ASP A 93 8.62 -3.68 -13.13
C ASP A 93 7.11 -3.66 -13.44
N LYS A 94 6.41 -4.78 -13.21
CA LYS A 94 4.96 -4.92 -13.40
C LYS A 94 4.25 -5.28 -12.11
N ILE A 95 2.98 -4.91 -12.01
CA ILE A 95 2.15 -5.15 -10.83
C ILE A 95 1.23 -6.34 -11.12
N PRO A 96 1.28 -7.42 -10.33
CA PRO A 96 0.40 -8.57 -10.53
C PRO A 96 -1.07 -8.20 -10.37
N ARG A 97 -1.95 -8.80 -11.19
CA ARG A 97 -3.40 -8.52 -11.12
C ARG A 97 -4.00 -8.88 -9.76
N TYR A 98 -3.56 -9.97 -9.14
CA TYR A 98 -3.99 -10.30 -7.78
C TYR A 98 -3.65 -9.19 -6.78
N ALA A 99 -2.51 -8.51 -6.93
CA ALA A 99 -2.10 -7.42 -6.04
C ALA A 99 -2.99 -6.18 -6.22
N VAL A 100 -3.35 -5.85 -7.47
CA VAL A 100 -4.35 -4.82 -7.77
C VAL A 100 -5.72 -5.20 -7.20
N GLY A 101 -6.12 -6.47 -7.32
CA GLY A 101 -7.35 -6.99 -6.72
C GLY A 101 -7.39 -6.80 -5.20
N LEU A 102 -6.31 -7.14 -4.50
CA LEU A 102 -6.19 -6.95 -3.05
C LEU A 102 -6.21 -5.48 -2.65
N MET A 103 -5.61 -4.58 -3.44
CA MET A 103 -5.61 -3.14 -3.16
C MET A 103 -6.99 -2.50 -3.23
N LYS A 104 -7.94 -3.10 -3.99
CA LYS A 104 -9.34 -2.64 -4.02
C LYS A 104 -10.09 -2.96 -2.72
N ASP A 105 -9.55 -3.84 -1.87
CA ASP A 105 -10.04 -4.11 -0.53
C ASP A 105 -9.10 -3.44 0.50
N PRO A 106 -9.52 -2.33 1.14
CA PRO A 106 -8.63 -1.55 2.01
C PRO A 106 -8.06 -2.36 3.18
N VAL A 107 -8.79 -3.36 3.68
CA VAL A 107 -8.31 -4.23 4.76
C VAL A 107 -7.13 -5.08 4.26
N TYR A 108 -7.24 -5.62 3.05
CA TYR A 108 -6.21 -6.51 2.52
C TYR A 108 -5.04 -5.77 1.88
N GLY A 109 -5.28 -4.61 1.27
CA GLY A 109 -4.22 -3.68 0.89
C GLY A 109 -3.34 -3.33 2.10
N PHE A 110 -3.96 -3.04 3.25
CA PHE A 110 -3.22 -2.80 4.50
C PHE A 110 -2.48 -4.04 4.99
N LEU A 111 -3.12 -5.21 5.03
CA LEU A 111 -2.47 -6.44 5.51
C LEU A 111 -1.26 -6.83 4.65
N MET A 112 -1.36 -6.72 3.31
CA MET A 112 -0.25 -6.98 2.40
C MET A 112 0.92 -6.03 2.67
N GLN A 113 0.64 -4.73 2.86
CA GLN A 113 1.68 -3.75 3.20
C GLN A 113 2.28 -4.04 4.58
N TRP A 114 1.46 -4.39 5.56
CA TRP A 114 1.91 -4.77 6.90
C TRP A 114 2.86 -5.97 6.86
N GLU A 115 2.49 -7.05 6.16
CA GLU A 115 3.32 -8.24 6.00
C GLU A 115 4.68 -7.88 5.38
N TYR A 116 4.68 -7.05 4.34
CA TYR A 116 5.92 -6.54 3.74
C TYR A 116 6.78 -5.76 4.74
N GLN A 117 6.17 -4.85 5.50
CA GLN A 117 6.92 -4.05 6.50
C GLN A 117 7.46 -4.92 7.65
N GLN A 118 6.71 -5.93 8.11
CA GLN A 118 7.20 -6.86 9.14
C GLN A 118 8.40 -7.66 8.63
N HIS A 119 8.30 -8.24 7.43
CA HIS A 119 9.43 -8.94 6.82
C HIS A 119 10.63 -8.03 6.62
N LYS A 120 10.41 -6.78 6.22
CA LYS A 120 11.48 -5.78 6.12
C LYS A 120 12.11 -5.52 7.48
N LEU A 121 11.34 -5.28 8.54
CA LEU A 121 11.88 -5.05 9.89
C LEU A 121 12.69 -6.23 10.43
N GLU A 122 12.27 -7.47 10.15
CA GLU A 122 12.99 -8.67 10.58
C GLU A 122 14.32 -8.89 9.86
N ASN A 123 14.40 -8.50 8.58
CA ASN A 123 15.54 -8.82 7.70
C ASN A 123 16.39 -7.62 7.31
N GLN A 124 15.98 -6.40 7.65
CA GLN A 124 16.66 -5.17 7.25
C GLN A 124 17.99 -5.01 7.99
N THR A 125 19.05 -4.87 7.19
CA THR A 125 20.36 -4.46 7.70
C THR A 125 20.35 -2.99 8.14
N ARG A 126 21.31 -2.63 8.98
CA ARG A 126 21.45 -1.24 9.45
C ARG A 126 21.72 -0.28 8.28
N GLU A 127 22.51 -0.70 7.31
CA GLU A 127 22.83 0.07 6.10
C GLU A 127 21.57 0.32 5.27
N GLU A 128 20.74 -0.71 5.07
CA GLU A 128 19.45 -0.56 4.40
C GLU A 128 18.51 0.35 5.19
N ARG A 129 18.51 0.29 6.53
CA ARG A 129 17.70 1.21 7.35
C ARG A 129 18.11 2.66 7.14
N LEU A 130 19.42 2.93 7.16
CA LEU A 130 19.97 4.27 6.90
C LEU A 130 19.55 4.81 5.53
N GLU A 131 19.65 3.97 4.49
CA GLU A 131 19.26 4.37 3.14
C GLU A 131 17.76 4.67 3.06
N ASN A 132 16.91 3.82 3.64
CA ASN A 132 15.46 4.03 3.67
C ASN A 132 15.06 5.32 4.42
N ILE A 133 15.76 5.67 5.49
CA ILE A 133 15.52 6.93 6.20
C ILE A 133 15.87 8.12 5.31
N ARG A 134 17.01 8.06 4.61
CA ARG A 134 17.44 9.12 3.68
C ARG A 134 16.47 9.30 2.52
N GLU A 135 16.03 8.20 1.92
CA GLU A 135 15.00 8.22 0.85
C GLU A 135 13.71 8.87 1.34
N ARG A 136 13.21 8.49 2.53
CA ARG A 136 11.99 9.11 3.11
C ARG A 136 12.16 10.59 3.42
N ILE A 137 13.33 11.01 3.90
CA ILE A 137 13.63 12.43 4.12
C ILE A 137 13.59 13.19 2.79
N ALA A 138 14.26 12.66 1.75
CA ALA A 138 14.29 13.29 0.43
C ALA A 138 12.89 13.41 -0.20
N GLU A 139 12.00 12.45 0.05
CA GLU A 139 10.60 12.54 -0.39
C GLU A 139 9.84 13.68 0.28
N PHE A 140 10.03 13.89 1.58
CA PHE A 140 9.43 15.03 2.26
C PHE A 140 10.02 16.35 1.73
N GLU A 141 11.32 16.39 1.46
CA GLU A 141 11.96 17.57 0.87
C GLU A 141 11.41 17.90 -0.52
N GLU A 142 11.14 16.86 -1.33
CA GLU A 142 10.50 17.01 -2.63
C GLU A 142 9.03 17.44 -2.50
N ASP A 143 8.27 16.81 -1.60
CA ASP A 143 6.86 17.07 -1.39
C ASP A 143 6.58 18.49 -0.86
N TYR A 144 7.46 19.00 0.02
CA TYR A 144 7.35 20.32 0.64
C TYR A 144 8.22 21.40 -0.04
N GLY A 145 9.09 21.02 -0.98
CA GLY A 145 9.89 21.93 -1.80
C GLY A 145 11.06 22.61 -1.06
N GLY A 146 11.65 21.96 -0.06
CA GLY A 146 12.77 22.51 0.71
C GLY A 146 13.23 21.57 1.82
N ARG A 147 14.34 21.90 2.49
CA ARG A 147 14.87 21.06 3.59
C ARG A 147 14.09 21.25 4.89
N PHE A 148 14.05 20.23 5.74
CA PHE A 148 13.34 20.31 7.02
C PHE A 148 13.82 21.49 7.85
N GLU A 149 15.14 21.66 7.97
CA GLU A 149 15.73 22.73 8.77
C GLU A 149 15.33 24.13 8.29
N GLU A 150 15.09 24.29 6.98
CA GLU A 150 14.71 25.56 6.36
C GLU A 150 13.23 25.87 6.55
N LEU A 151 12.39 24.84 6.38
CA LEU A 151 10.93 24.99 6.41
C LEU A 151 10.37 24.92 7.85
N PHE A 152 10.86 23.99 8.66
CA PHE A 152 10.25 23.59 9.93
C PHE A 152 11.25 23.49 11.09
N GLY A 153 12.55 23.69 10.85
CA GLY A 153 13.60 23.54 11.88
C GLY A 153 13.45 24.47 13.09
N HIS A 154 12.67 25.54 12.96
CA HIS A 154 12.35 26.48 14.03
C HIS A 154 11.18 26.03 14.92
N LEU A 155 10.41 25.02 14.51
CA LEU A 155 9.23 24.54 15.22
C LEU A 155 9.60 23.53 16.32
N SER A 156 9.08 23.76 17.52
CA SER A 156 9.10 22.76 18.59
C SER A 156 8.05 21.68 18.34
N TYR A 157 8.15 20.55 19.06
CA TYR A 157 7.14 19.49 19.00
C TYR A 157 5.72 20.02 19.28
N LYS A 158 5.60 20.94 20.25
CA LYS A 158 4.31 21.57 20.56
C LYS A 158 3.80 22.46 19.43
N ASP A 159 4.70 23.14 18.71
CA ASP A 159 4.29 24.01 17.61
C ASP A 159 3.81 23.20 16.40
N ILE A 160 4.36 22.00 16.22
CA ILE A 160 3.95 21.06 15.16
C ILE A 160 2.54 20.51 15.45
N ASP A 161 2.22 20.18 16.70
CA ASP A 161 0.87 19.72 17.12
C ASP A 161 -0.25 20.74 16.84
N PHE A 162 0.09 22.01 16.55
CA PHE A 162 -0.87 23.07 16.20
C PHE A 162 -0.94 23.36 14.69
N LEU A 163 -0.21 22.62 13.85
CA LEU A 163 -0.39 22.66 12.39
C LEU A 163 -1.74 22.00 12.02
N ASP A 164 -2.17 22.18 10.77
CA ASP A 164 -3.38 21.45 10.32
C ASP A 164 -3.13 19.93 10.42
N ASP A 165 -4.16 19.16 10.79
CA ASP A 165 -4.13 17.69 11.01
C ASP A 165 -3.51 16.85 9.88
N SER A 166 -3.38 17.38 8.67
CA SER A 166 -2.70 16.71 7.56
C SER A 166 -1.22 17.07 7.45
N THR A 167 -0.84 18.25 7.93
CA THR A 167 0.54 18.78 7.90
C THR A 167 1.31 18.42 9.17
N ASP A 168 0.66 18.39 10.34
CA ASP A 168 1.28 18.04 11.62
C ASP A 168 1.95 16.65 11.59
N THR A 169 1.24 15.67 11.04
CA THR A 169 1.63 14.26 11.01
C THR A 169 2.86 14.06 10.13
N ASP A 170 2.88 14.65 8.93
CA ASP A 170 4.00 14.54 8.01
C ASP A 170 5.24 15.25 8.57
N VAL A 171 5.08 16.44 9.16
CA VAL A 171 6.19 17.19 9.80
C VAL A 171 6.74 16.46 11.02
N MET A 172 5.88 15.84 11.85
CA MET A 172 6.29 15.01 12.98
C MET A 172 7.12 13.81 12.53
N ILE A 173 6.60 13.03 11.57
CA ILE A 173 7.30 11.86 11.04
C ILE A 173 8.65 12.26 10.44
N TRP A 174 8.70 13.38 9.72
CA TRP A 174 9.93 13.87 9.12
C TRP A 174 10.98 14.23 10.18
N LYS A 175 10.57 14.92 11.25
CA LYS A 175 11.45 15.24 12.38
C LYS A 175 12.01 13.98 13.05
N GLU A 176 11.17 13.00 13.31
CA GLU A 176 11.57 11.71 13.90
C GLU A 176 12.60 10.97 13.03
N LEU A 177 12.42 10.97 11.71
CA LEU A 177 13.37 10.37 10.76
C LEU A 177 14.74 11.05 10.81
N ILE A 178 14.78 12.38 10.90
CA ILE A 178 16.03 13.14 11.01
C ILE A 178 16.75 12.81 12.33
N GLU A 179 16.01 12.72 13.43
CA GLU A 179 16.56 12.35 14.74
C GLU A 179 17.09 10.90 14.73
N GLU A 180 16.35 9.96 14.13
CA GLU A 180 16.78 8.58 13.96
C GLU A 180 18.06 8.48 13.11
N LEU A 181 18.12 9.21 11.97
CA LEU A 181 19.30 9.25 11.10
C LEU A 181 20.54 9.70 11.88
N ARG A 182 20.42 10.80 12.64
CA ARG A 182 21.51 11.35 13.46
C ARG A 182 21.99 10.35 14.52
N GLU A 183 21.07 9.66 15.19
CA GLU A 183 21.42 8.66 16.20
C GLU A 183 22.11 7.43 15.60
N LEU A 184 21.62 6.95 14.45
CA LEU A 184 22.23 5.82 13.74
C LEU A 184 23.62 6.17 13.20
N GLU A 185 23.85 7.39 12.72
CA GLU A 185 25.17 7.86 12.28
C GLU A 185 26.14 8.05 13.44
N ARG A 186 25.68 8.60 14.58
CA ARG A 186 26.50 8.76 15.79
C ARG A 186 27.01 7.41 16.32
N ARG A 187 26.12 6.42 16.42
CA ARG A 187 26.49 5.05 16.85
C ARG A 187 27.47 4.38 15.88
N LYS A 188 27.54 4.80 14.61
CA LYS A 188 28.51 4.27 13.62
C LYS A 188 29.90 4.86 13.86
N GLY A 189 29.97 6.13 14.27
CA GLY A 189 31.21 6.80 14.67
C GLY A 189 31.81 6.26 15.98
N GLU A 190 30.99 5.72 16.88
CA GLU A 190 31.44 5.13 18.16
C GLU A 190 32.00 3.70 18.00
N ILE A 191 31.53 2.92 17.03
CA ILE A 191 32.00 1.54 16.77
C ILE A 191 33.33 1.52 16.00
N ASN A 192 33.64 2.61 15.27
CA ASN A 192 34.86 2.75 14.47
C ASN A 192 36.01 3.47 15.22
N ARG A 193 35.91 3.61 16.55
CA ARG A 193 36.97 4.12 17.45
C ARG A 193 37.46 3.03 18.36
#